data_AF-A0A3Q7ITT0-F1
#
_entry.id   AF-A0A3Q7ITT0-F1
#
_cell.length_a   1.000
_cell.length_b   1.000
_cell.length_c   1.000
_cell.angle_alpha   90.00
_cell.angle_beta   90.00
_cell.angle_gamma   90.00
#
_symmetry.space_group_name_H-M   'P 1'
#
loop_
_entity.id
_entity.type
_entity.pdbx_description
1 polymer ?
#
loop_
_entity_poly.entity_id
_entity_poly.type
_entity_poly.pdbx_seq_one_letter_code
_entity_poly.pdbx_strand_id
1 'polypeptide(L)'
;MGTFTGRSPTDEIFKDGLNLHDFVKRAIPEHVKDVSDPNLVYDEMGRLISNNKTIECLTLIFRVGIACSVESAKDRMDIANVVNELNVIKDAFLRN
;
A
#
# COMPACT_ATOMS: atom_id res chain seq x y z
N MET A 1 -2.32 -4.65 2.67
CA MET A 1 -2.04 -4.13 1.31
C MET A 1 -3.20 -4.39 0.36
N GLY A 2 -3.80 -5.60 0.34
CA GLY A 2 -4.89 -5.95 -0.60
C GLY A 2 -6.02 -4.93 -0.70
N THR A 3 -6.47 -4.36 0.43
CA THR A 3 -7.49 -3.30 0.47
C THR A 3 -7.14 -2.06 -0.36
N PHE A 4 -5.88 -1.66 -0.41
CA PHE A 4 -5.43 -0.44 -1.09
C PHE A 4 -4.89 -0.70 -2.49
N THR A 5 -4.64 -1.96 -2.85
CA THR A 5 -4.26 -2.36 -4.21
C THR A 5 -5.46 -2.87 -5.01
N GLY A 6 -6.57 -3.20 -4.34
CA GLY A 6 -7.71 -3.87 -4.96
C GLY A 6 -7.38 -5.29 -5.45
N ARG A 7 -6.35 -5.92 -4.88
CA ARG A 7 -5.82 -7.22 -5.33
C ARG A 7 -5.85 -8.28 -4.23
N SER A 8 -6.20 -9.51 -4.58
CA SER A 8 -6.12 -10.67 -3.71
C SER A 8 -4.77 -11.36 -3.84
N PRO A 9 -4.17 -11.91 -2.76
CA PRO A 9 -2.97 -12.75 -2.88
C PRO A 9 -3.12 -13.96 -3.81
N THR A 10 -4.35 -14.34 -4.14
CA THR A 10 -4.69 -15.44 -5.05
C THR A 10 -4.93 -15.00 -6.49
N ASP A 11 -4.78 -13.71 -6.81
CA ASP A 11 -4.96 -13.23 -8.18
C ASP A 11 -3.92 -13.84 -9.11
N GLU A 12 -4.33 -14.10 -10.36
CA GLU A 12 -3.53 -14.77 -11.38
C GLU A 12 -2.16 -14.12 -11.65
N ILE A 13 -2.03 -12.82 -11.40
CA ILE A 13 -0.78 -12.08 -11.57
C ILE A 13 0.32 -12.48 -10.57
N PHE A 14 -0.06 -13.13 -9.46
CA PHE A 14 0.85 -13.55 -8.37
C PHE A 14 1.29 -15.01 -8.52
N LYS A 15 1.30 -15.51 -9.76
CA LYS A 15 1.91 -16.79 -10.11
C LYS A 15 3.42 -16.66 -10.26
N ASP A 16 4.11 -17.78 -10.40
CA ASP A 16 5.56 -17.85 -10.66
C ASP A 16 6.45 -17.18 -9.59
N GLY A 17 5.99 -17.19 -8.33
CA GLY A 17 6.74 -16.70 -7.19
C GLY A 17 6.66 -15.19 -6.96
N LEU A 18 5.92 -14.44 -7.78
CA LEU A 18 5.56 -13.06 -7.47
C LEU A 18 4.45 -13.05 -6.43
N ASN A 19 4.57 -12.24 -5.38
CA ASN A 19 3.52 -12.06 -4.39
C ASN A 19 3.17 -10.57 -4.23
N LEU A 20 2.12 -10.29 -3.46
CA LEU A 20 1.66 -8.92 -3.22
C LEU A 20 2.71 -8.03 -2.53
N HIS A 21 3.57 -8.60 -1.67
CA HIS A 21 4.67 -7.86 -1.04
C HIS A 21 5.66 -7.37 -2.09
N ASP A 22 6.16 -8.27 -2.94
CA ASP A 22 7.13 -7.93 -3.98
C ASP A 22 6.56 -6.97 -5.02
N PHE A 23 5.29 -7.17 -5.40
CA PHE A 23 4.57 -6.30 -6.32
C PHE A 23 4.53 -4.85 -5.82
N VAL A 24 4.12 -4.64 -4.57
CA VAL A 24 4.05 -3.30 -3.97
C VAL A 24 5.44 -2.73 -3.71
N LYS A 25 6.37 -3.54 -3.21
CA LYS A 25 7.74 -3.11 -2.88
C LYS A 25 8.52 -2.59 -4.09
N ARG A 26 8.33 -3.20 -5.27
CA ARG A 26 8.98 -2.76 -6.52
C ARG A 26 8.45 -1.42 -7.05
N ALA A 27 7.25 -1.03 -6.65
CA ALA A 27 6.59 0.16 -7.16
C ALA A 27 6.83 1.42 -6.32
N ILE A 28 7.46 1.31 -5.16
CA ILE A 28 7.60 2.44 -4.23
C ILE A 28 8.97 3.10 -4.34
N PRO A 29 9.04 4.45 -4.32
CA PRO A 29 7.93 5.41 -4.28
C PRO A 29 7.37 5.86 -5.65
N GLU A 30 8.03 5.56 -6.76
CA GLU A 30 7.76 6.23 -8.05
C GLU A 30 6.46 5.80 -8.74
N HIS A 31 6.01 4.56 -8.48
CA HIS A 31 4.94 3.87 -9.19
C HIS A 31 3.75 3.49 -8.28
N VAL A 32 3.56 4.22 -7.18
CA VAL A 32 2.50 3.95 -6.19
C VAL A 32 1.11 3.89 -6.84
N LYS A 33 0.83 4.77 -7.80
CA LYS A 33 -0.43 4.81 -8.54
C LYS A 33 -0.72 3.52 -9.30
N ASP A 34 0.32 2.90 -9.85
CA ASP A 34 0.21 1.73 -10.73
C ASP A 34 -0.15 0.45 -9.95
N VAL A 35 0.12 0.44 -8.65
CA VAL A 35 -0.17 -0.69 -7.75
C VAL A 35 -1.38 -0.44 -6.84
N SER A 36 -1.86 0.80 -6.76
CA SER A 36 -3.06 1.16 -6.00
C SER A 36 -4.35 0.70 -6.69
N ASP A 37 -5.40 0.52 -5.91
CA ASP A 37 -6.75 0.30 -6.42
C ASP A 37 -7.12 1.47 -7.35
N PRO A 38 -7.50 1.20 -8.62
CA PRO A 38 -7.86 2.24 -9.57
C PRO A 38 -8.93 3.20 -9.05
N ASN A 39 -9.88 2.73 -8.23
CA ASN A 39 -10.94 3.57 -7.67
C ASN A 39 -10.43 4.59 -6.63
N LEU A 40 -9.21 4.42 -6.12
CA LEU A 40 -8.55 5.39 -5.22
C LEU A 40 -7.78 6.45 -6.00
N VAL A 41 -7.46 6.20 -7.27
CA VAL A 41 -6.52 7.01 -8.07
C VAL A 41 -7.21 7.68 -9.24
N TYR A 42 -8.15 7.00 -9.88
CA TYR A 42 -8.82 7.41 -11.12
C TYR A 42 -10.34 7.41 -10.96
N ASP A 43 -11.02 8.26 -11.74
CA ASP A 43 -12.47 8.17 -11.91
C ASP A 43 -12.86 7.15 -13.00
N GLU A 44 -14.16 7.00 -13.23
CA GLU A 44 -14.73 6.11 -14.25
C GLU A 44 -14.29 6.43 -15.69
N MET A 45 -13.83 7.67 -15.94
CA MET A 45 -13.27 8.10 -17.23
C MET A 45 -11.75 7.96 -17.30
N GLY A 46 -11.12 7.35 -16.28
CA GLY A 46 -9.67 7.16 -16.22
C GLY A 46 -8.89 8.44 -15.89
N ARG A 47 -9.56 9.50 -15.42
CA ARG A 47 -8.90 10.77 -15.05
C ARG A 47 -8.37 10.66 -13.63
N LEU A 48 -7.15 11.16 -13.42
CA LEU A 48 -6.52 11.19 -12.10
C LEU A 48 -7.33 12.05 -11.12
N ILE A 49 -7.84 11.44 -10.05
CA ILE A 49 -8.57 12.13 -8.95
C ILE A 49 -7.73 12.26 -7.68
N SER A 50 -6.72 11.41 -7.50
CA SER A 50 -5.82 11.49 -6.35
C SER A 50 -4.86 12.67 -6.48
N ASN A 51 -4.67 13.42 -5.40
CA ASN A 51 -3.63 14.45 -5.32
C ASN A 51 -2.33 13.90 -4.71
N ASN A 52 -1.28 14.73 -4.66
CA ASN A 52 0.01 14.32 -4.10
C ASN A 52 -0.08 13.83 -2.65
N LYS A 53 -0.95 14.43 -1.81
CA LYS A 53 -1.14 13.99 -0.42
C LYS A 53 -1.76 12.59 -0.36
N THR A 54 -2.70 12.26 -1.23
CA THR A 54 -3.27 10.91 -1.33
C THR A 54 -2.17 9.89 -1.67
N ILE A 55 -1.33 10.20 -2.66
CA ILE A 55 -0.23 9.32 -3.07
C ILE A 55 0.81 9.16 -1.96
N GLU A 56 1.14 10.22 -1.25
CA GLU A 56 2.04 10.18 -0.10
C GLU A 56 1.48 9.32 1.03
N CYS A 57 0.20 9.48 1.36
CA CYS A 57 -0.49 8.65 2.35
C CYS A 57 -0.47 7.16 1.96
N LEU A 58 -0.81 6.84 0.71
CA LEU A 58 -0.74 5.46 0.18
C LEU A 58 0.69 4.90 0.24
N THR A 59 1.70 5.72 -0.07
CA THR A 59 3.11 5.35 0.03
C THR A 59 3.48 4.92 1.46
N LEU A 60 3.07 5.70 2.47
CA LEU A 60 3.34 5.38 3.87
C LEU A 60 2.58 4.14 4.33
N ILE A 61 1.30 4.00 3.97
CA ILE A 61 0.50 2.81 4.27
C ILE A 61 1.13 1.55 3.66
N PHE A 62 1.61 1.63 2.42
CA PHE A 62 2.28 0.51 1.79
C PHE A 62 3.63 0.17 2.44
N ARG A 63 4.41 1.16 2.88
CA ARG A 63 5.63 0.92 3.67
C ARG A 63 5.35 0.13 4.95
N VAL A 64 4.29 0.49 5.67
CA VAL A 64 3.83 -0.30 6.83
C VAL A 64 3.43 -1.71 6.37
N GLY A 65 2.64 -1.82 5.31
CA GLY A 65 2.23 -3.11 4.73
C GLY A 65 3.41 -4.03 4.36
N ILE A 66 4.48 -3.48 3.78
CA ILE A 66 5.73 -4.18 3.45
C ILE A 66 6.40 -4.68 4.73
N ALA A 67 6.56 -3.83 5.74
CA ALA A 67 7.14 -4.20 7.02
C ALA A 67 6.34 -5.28 7.77
N CYS A 68 5.01 -5.32 7.59
CA CYS A 68 4.14 -6.36 8.13
C CYS A 68 4.20 -7.69 7.37
N SER A 69 4.72 -7.71 6.15
CA SER A 69 4.67 -8.88 5.26
C SER A 69 6.04 -9.44 4.90
N VAL A 70 7.07 -9.05 5.65
CA VAL A 70 8.39 -9.70 5.58
C VAL A 70 8.24 -11.19 5.93
N GLU A 71 8.94 -12.03 5.16
CA GLU A 71 8.89 -13.50 5.28
C GLU A 71 9.41 -13.96 6.66
N SER A 72 10.53 -13.40 7.09
CA SER A 72 11.09 -13.62 8.42
C SER A 72 10.18 -13.03 9.49
N ALA A 73 9.65 -13.90 10.35
CA ALA A 73 8.82 -13.47 11.48
C ALA A 73 9.56 -12.57 12.48
N LYS A 74 10.89 -12.67 12.56
CA LYS A 74 11.72 -11.86 13.47
C LYS A 74 11.92 -10.43 12.96
N ASP A 75 11.89 -10.24 11.65
CA ASP A 75 12.08 -8.94 10.99
C ASP A 75 10.75 -8.24 10.71
N ARG A 76 9.63 -8.94 10.91
CA ARG A 76 8.29 -8.40 10.75
C ARG A 76 7.99 -7.41 11.86
N MET A 77 7.45 -6.25 11.48
CA MET A 77 7.00 -5.25 12.45
C MET A 77 5.91 -5.83 13.36
N ASP A 78 6.04 -5.63 14.67
CA ASP A 78 5.04 -6.07 15.64
C ASP A 78 3.78 -5.20 15.57
N ILE A 79 2.66 -5.76 16.02
CA ILE A 79 1.35 -5.11 15.89
C ILE A 79 1.25 -3.79 16.65
N ALA A 80 1.96 -3.62 17.77
CA ALA A 80 1.90 -2.37 18.52
C ALA A 80 2.54 -1.23 17.72
N ASN A 81 3.69 -1.50 17.10
CA ASN A 81 4.34 -0.56 16.19
C ASN A 81 3.50 -0.30 14.93
N VAL A 82 2.86 -1.33 14.35
CA VAL A 82 1.94 -1.15 13.19
C VAL A 82 0.81 -0.19 13.53
N VAL A 83 0.16 -0.38 14.68
CA VAL A 83 -0.94 0.49 15.12
C VAL A 83 -0.44 1.91 15.37
N ASN A 84 0.74 2.07 15.96
CA ASN A 84 1.35 3.38 16.17
C ASN A 84 1.60 4.11 14.85
N GLU A 85 2.29 3.46 13.90
CA GLU A 85 2.59 4.04 12.58
C GLU A 85 1.30 4.41 11.82
N LEU A 86 0.30 3.53 11.81
CA LEU A 86 -0.99 3.83 11.17
C LEU A 86 -1.72 5.00 11.83
N ASN A 87 -1.62 5.16 13.15
CA ASN A 87 -2.16 6.34 13.83
C ASN A 87 -1.41 7.61 13.47
N VAL A 88 -0.07 7.58 13.40
CA VAL A 88 0.75 8.72 12.95
C VAL A 88 0.36 9.14 11.53
N ILE A 89 0.21 8.18 10.61
CA ILE A 89 -0.25 8.46 9.23
C ILE A 89 -1.65 9.05 9.26
N LYS A 90 -2.60 8.42 9.98
CA LYS A 90 -3.97 8.91 10.13
C LYS A 90 -3.99 10.36 10.62
N ASP A 91 -3.16 10.68 11.60
CA ASP A 91 -3.10 12.01 12.20
C ASP A 91 -2.51 13.05 11.23
N ALA A 92 -1.51 12.67 10.43
CA ALA A 92 -0.90 13.55 9.43
C ALA A 92 -1.83 13.90 8.26
N PHE A 93 -2.78 13.02 7.91
CA PHE A 93 -3.63 13.18 6.73
C PHE A 93 -5.11 13.45 7.02
N LEU A 94 -5.62 13.16 8.23
CA LEU A 94 -7.04 13.28 8.58
C LEU A 94 -7.33 14.21 9.77
N ARG A 95 -6.34 14.66 10.54
CA ARG A 95 -6.62 15.68 11.57
C ARG A 95 -6.57 17.07 10.94
N ASN A 96 -7.70 17.77 11.05
CA ASN A 96 -7.84 19.20 10.78
C ASN A 96 -7.22 20.01 11.92
#